data_AF-A0A5J6LH50-F1
#
_entry.id   AF-A0A5J6LH50-F1
#
_cell.length_a   1.000
_cell.length_b   1.000
_cell.length_c   1.000
_cell.angle_alpha   90.00
_cell.angle_beta   90.00
_cell.angle_gamma   90.00
#
_symmetry.space_group_name_H-M   'P 1'
#
loop_
_entity.id
_entity.type
_entity.pdbx_description
1 polymer ?
#
loop_
_entity_poly.entity_id
_entity_poly.type
_entity_poly.pdbx_seq_one_letter_code
_entity_poly.pdbx_strand_id
1 'polypeptide(L)'
;MLCSDIIIEITEGVMLDPNCETIKKLMVFRDHGVQVTLDDFGTGYSSMAYIHRYDIDYLKIDRCFIANLSADSDALALCEAMVLMAHSRLPDIETTATGGADFES
;
A
#
# COMPACT_ATOMS: atom_id res chain seq x y z
N MET A 1 20.25 -9.00 -14.26
CA MET A 1 20.52 -8.16 -13.08
C MET A 1 19.90 -6.81 -13.37
N LEU A 2 18.61 -6.66 -13.10
CA LEU A 2 17.92 -5.38 -13.22
C LEU A 2 18.13 -4.69 -11.86
N CYS A 3 18.70 -3.49 -11.85
CA CYS A 3 18.82 -2.67 -10.65
C CYS A 3 17.42 -2.25 -10.22
N SER A 4 16.80 -3.02 -9.32
CA SER A 4 15.58 -2.62 -8.60
C SER A 4 15.96 -1.73 -7.42
N ASP A 5 16.74 -0.65 -7.65
CA ASP A 5 17.18 0.25 -6.57
C ASP A 5 16.26 1.48 -6.44
N ILE A 6 15.16 1.53 -7.19
CA ILE A 6 14.23 2.65 -7.20
C ILE A 6 12.84 2.14 -6.87
N ILE A 7 12.33 2.65 -5.74
CA ILE A 7 10.96 2.48 -5.29
C ILE A 7 10.30 3.86 -5.37
N ILE A 8 9.12 3.92 -5.99
CA ILE A 8 8.31 5.14 -6.02
C ILE A 8 7.16 4.98 -5.04
N GLU A 9 7.13 5.83 -4.04
CA GLU A 9 6.02 5.94 -3.09
C GLU A 9 4.97 6.93 -3.60
N ILE A 10 3.70 6.53 -3.54
CA ILE A 10 2.55 7.38 -3.86
C ILE A 10 1.57 7.40 -2.71
N THR A 11 0.98 8.56 -2.43
CA THR A 11 -0.04 8.66 -1.39
C THR A 11 -1.41 8.26 -1.92
N GLU A 12 -2.28 7.86 -0.99
CA GLU A 12 -3.66 7.49 -1.23
C GLU A 12 -4.44 8.47 -2.15
N GLY A 13 -4.28 9.77 -1.92
CA GLY A 13 -5.00 10.81 -2.69
C GLY A 13 -4.65 10.83 -4.17
N VAL A 14 -3.43 10.44 -4.54
CA VAL A 14 -3.00 10.36 -5.95
C VAL A 14 -3.65 9.19 -6.66
N MET A 15 -3.92 8.08 -5.95
CA MET A 15 -4.58 6.89 -6.50
C MET A 15 -6.09 7.09 -6.74
N LEU A 16 -6.74 7.94 -5.96
CA LEU A 16 -8.18 8.18 -6.03
C LEU A 16 -8.63 8.92 -7.29
N ASP A 17 -7.70 9.55 -8.02
CA ASP A 17 -7.99 10.18 -9.31
C ASP A 17 -7.61 9.26 -10.47
N PRO A 18 -8.57 8.52 -11.07
CA PRO A 18 -8.31 7.62 -12.19
C PRO A 18 -7.92 8.36 -13.48
N ASN A 19 -8.09 9.67 -13.56
CA ASN A 19 -7.65 10.50 -14.68
C ASN A 19 -6.26 11.11 -14.46
N CYS A 20 -5.63 10.79 -13.33
CA CYS A 20 -4.31 11.29 -13.02
C CYS A 20 -3.27 10.69 -13.99
N GLU A 21 -2.75 11.52 -14.89
CA GLU A 21 -1.65 11.17 -15.79
C GLU A 21 -0.41 10.64 -15.05
N THR A 22 -0.29 10.95 -13.76
CA THR A 22 0.74 10.41 -12.87
C THR A 22 0.65 8.90 -12.75
N ILE A 23 -0.54 8.32 -12.56
CA ILE A 23 -0.70 6.86 -12.41
C ILE A 23 -0.30 6.15 -13.70
N LYS A 24 -0.70 6.67 -14.86
CA LYS A 24 -0.30 6.08 -16.16
C LYS A 24 1.22 6.07 -16.32
N LYS A 25 1.90 7.15 -15.94
CA LYS A 25 3.37 7.23 -15.98
C LYS A 25 4.03 6.27 -15.00
N LEU A 26 3.46 6.10 -13.81
CA LEU A 26 3.95 5.16 -12.80
C LEU A 26 3.88 3.72 -13.29
N MET A 27 2.79 3.33 -13.94
CA MET A 27 2.68 2.01 -14.54
C MET A 27 3.74 1.77 -15.63
N VAL A 28 4.05 2.79 -16.44
CA VAL A 28 5.16 2.71 -17.42
C VAL A 28 6.50 2.51 -16.71
N PHE A 29 6.78 3.19 -15.60
CA PHE A 29 8.01 2.96 -14.84
C PHE A 29 8.05 1.54 -14.25
N ARG A 30 6.91 1.03 -13.82
CA ARG A 30 6.80 -0.34 -13.32
C ARG A 30 7.08 -1.40 -14.37
N ASP A 31 6.62 -1.19 -15.62
CA ASP A 31 6.98 -2.05 -16.75
C ASP A 31 8.49 -2.09 -17.02
N HIS A 32 9.24 -1.09 -16.53
CA HIS A 32 10.71 -1.03 -16.61
C HIS A 32 11.42 -1.54 -15.34
N GLY A 33 10.68 -2.16 -14.41
CA GLY A 33 11.22 -2.76 -13.19
C GLY A 33 11.31 -1.84 -11.97
N VAL A 34 10.66 -0.66 -12.01
CA VAL A 34 10.56 0.23 -10.84
C VAL A 34 9.43 -0.26 -9.94
N GLN A 35 9.71 -0.44 -8.66
CA GLN A 35 8.69 -0.87 -7.71
C GLN A 35 7.82 0.31 -7.27
N VAL A 36 6.54 0.05 -7.06
CA VAL A 36 5.56 1.07 -6.64
C VAL A 36 4.99 0.71 -5.27
N THR A 37 5.02 1.69 -4.37
CA THR A 37 4.52 1.59 -3.00
C THR A 37 3.36 2.54 -2.78
N LEU A 38 2.28 2.08 -2.15
CA LEU A 38 1.19 2.93 -1.69
C LEU A 38 1.44 3.36 -0.24
N ASP A 39 1.48 4.66 0.03
CA ASP A 39 1.74 5.25 1.35
C ASP A 39 0.49 5.86 2.00
N ASP A 40 0.56 6.00 3.33
CA ASP A 40 -0.46 6.55 4.22
C ASP A 40 -1.85 5.87 4.11
N PHE A 41 -1.86 4.57 3.77
CA PHE A 41 -3.10 3.84 3.58
C PHE A 41 -3.90 3.76 4.88
N GLY A 42 -5.18 4.13 4.80
CA GLY A 42 -6.13 4.14 5.91
C GLY A 42 -6.43 5.53 6.46
N THR A 43 -5.68 6.57 6.07
CA THR A 43 -5.95 7.94 6.54
C THR A 43 -7.10 8.65 5.80
N GLY A 44 -7.63 8.05 4.73
CA GLY A 44 -8.61 8.68 3.84
C GLY A 44 -9.74 7.79 3.28
N TYR A 45 -10.21 8.17 2.09
CA TYR A 45 -11.40 7.65 1.39
C TYR A 45 -11.15 6.35 0.58
N SER A 46 -9.94 5.79 0.61
CA SER A 46 -9.60 4.65 -0.23
C SER A 46 -10.17 3.36 0.32
N SER A 47 -11.34 3.03 -0.22
CA SER A 47 -11.81 1.66 -0.24
C SER A 47 -10.77 0.77 -0.93
N MET A 48 -10.47 -0.37 -0.31
CA MET A 48 -9.63 -1.47 -0.80
C MET A 48 -9.87 -1.83 -2.29
N ALA A 49 -11.02 -1.44 -2.85
CA ALA A 49 -11.36 -1.53 -4.27
C ALA A 49 -10.34 -0.91 -5.22
N TYR A 50 -9.60 0.13 -4.83
CA TYR A 50 -8.64 0.82 -5.73
C TYR A 50 -7.27 0.17 -5.80
N ILE A 51 -6.80 -0.44 -4.70
CA ILE A 51 -5.53 -1.19 -4.68
C ILE A 51 -5.56 -2.28 -5.76
N HIS A 52 -6.69 -2.96 -5.96
CA HIS A 52 -6.79 -4.01 -6.98
C HIS A 52 -6.68 -3.54 -8.43
N ARG A 53 -6.87 -2.24 -8.70
CA ARG A 53 -6.85 -1.70 -10.05
C ARG A 53 -5.42 -1.45 -10.55
N TYR A 54 -4.48 -1.37 -9.63
CA TYR A 54 -3.10 -1.04 -9.90
C TYR A 54 -2.23 -2.12 -9.31
N ASP A 55 -1.33 -2.63 -10.12
CA ASP A 55 -0.41 -3.66 -9.71
C ASP A 55 0.69 -2.93 -8.90
N ILE A 56 0.60 -3.02 -7.57
CA ILE A 56 1.49 -2.39 -6.59
C ILE A 56 2.29 -3.45 -5.86
N ASP A 57 3.51 -3.12 -5.46
CA ASP A 57 4.45 -4.08 -4.87
C ASP A 57 4.43 -4.00 -3.34
N TYR A 58 4.22 -2.79 -2.80
CA TYR A 58 4.20 -2.55 -1.36
C TYR A 58 2.98 -1.73 -0.94
N LEU A 59 2.46 -2.04 0.25
CA LEU A 59 1.41 -1.29 0.91
C LEU A 59 1.90 -0.82 2.29
N LYS A 60 1.99 0.49 2.49
CA LYS A 60 2.34 1.09 3.78
C LYS A 60 1.06 1.50 4.51
N ILE A 61 0.82 0.88 5.65
CA ILE A 61 -0.30 1.19 6.56
C ILE A 61 0.11 2.38 7.43
N ASP A 62 -0.74 3.42 7.49
CA ASP A 62 -0.40 4.60 8.27
C ASP A 62 -0.24 4.29 9.76
N ARG A 63 0.72 4.98 10.38
CA ARG A 63 1.06 4.79 11.78
C ARG A 63 -0.08 5.10 12.74
N CYS A 64 -1.09 5.87 12.36
CA CYS A 64 -2.21 6.16 13.25
C CYS A 64 -3.02 4.90 13.59
N PHE A 65 -3.02 3.91 12.69
CA PHE A 65 -3.63 2.59 12.93
C PHE A 65 -2.77 1.75 13.86
N ILE A 66 -1.44 1.81 13.70
CA ILE A 66 -0.52 0.99 14.51
C ILE A 66 -0.26 1.58 15.90
N ALA A 67 -0.27 2.91 16.04
CA ALA A 67 0.07 3.60 17.28
C ALA A 67 -0.94 3.35 18.40
N ASN A 68 -2.16 2.91 18.06
CA ASN A 68 -3.23 2.60 19.01
C ASN A 68 -3.61 1.10 18.98
N LEU A 69 -2.68 0.21 18.59
CA LEU A 69 -2.87 -1.24 18.69
C LEU A 69 -2.76 -1.69 20.15
N SER A 70 -3.80 -1.42 20.95
CA SER A 70 -4.07 -2.26 22.12
C SER A 70 -4.71 -3.57 21.64
N ALA A 71 -4.49 -4.67 22.36
CA ALA A 71 -4.96 -6.02 21.99
C ALA A 71 -6.49 -6.17 21.83
N ASP A 72 -7.26 -5.11 22.09
CA ASP A 72 -8.73 -5.06 22.04
C ASP A 72 -9.24 -3.83 21.26
N SER A 73 -8.38 -3.15 20.47
CA SER A 73 -8.83 -2.01 19.68
C SER A 73 -9.44 -2.43 18.35
N ASP A 74 -10.52 -1.75 17.95
CA ASP A 74 -11.10 -1.87 16.61
C ASP A 74 -10.05 -1.60 15.50
N ALA A 75 -9.00 -0.84 15.81
CA ALA A 75 -7.88 -0.56 14.92
C ALA A 75 -7.04 -1.81 14.61
N LEU A 76 -6.87 -2.73 15.56
CA LEU A 76 -6.17 -4.00 15.33
C LEU A 76 -6.98 -4.90 14.40
N ALA A 77 -8.27 -5.08 14.68
CA ALA A 77 -9.16 -5.87 13.84
C ALA A 77 -9.23 -5.32 12.41
N LEU A 78 -9.21 -3.99 12.25
CA LEU A 78 -9.18 -3.35 10.93
C LEU A 78 -7.84 -3.57 10.22
N CYS A 79 -6.70 -3.42 10.92
CA CYS A 79 -5.38 -3.72 10.38
C CYS A 79 -5.27 -5.17 9.90
N GLU A 80 -5.67 -6.13 10.74
CA GLU A 80 -5.66 -7.55 10.39
C GLU A 80 -6.54 -7.84 9.17
N ALA A 81 -7.73 -7.24 9.11
CA ALA A 81 -8.60 -7.35 7.94
C ALA A 81 -7.96 -6.74 6.68
N MET A 82 -7.26 -5.61 6.80
CA MET A 82 -6.57 -4.94 5.69
C MET A 82 -5.42 -5.80 5.15
N VAL A 83 -4.56 -6.31 6.02
CA VAL A 83 -3.44 -7.22 5.66
C VAL A 83 -3.98 -8.50 5.03
N LEU A 84 -4.98 -9.12 5.65
CA LEU A 84 -5.61 -10.34 5.13
C LEU A 84 -6.22 -10.13 3.73
N MET A 85 -6.91 -9.00 3.53
CA MET A 85 -7.48 -8.66 2.22
C MET A 85 -6.41 -8.38 1.16
N ALA A 86 -5.31 -7.72 1.53
CA ALA A 86 -4.19 -7.47 0.63
C ALA A 86 -3.57 -8.80 0.16
N HIS A 87 -3.15 -9.67 1.08
CA HIS A 87 -2.55 -10.97 0.75
C HIS A 87 -3.53 -11.92 0.05
N SER A 88 -4.83 -11.89 0.38
CA SER A 88 -5.82 -12.73 -0.30
C SER A 88 -5.96 -12.39 -1.79
N ARG A 89 -5.58 -11.19 -2.23
CA ARG A 89 -5.85 -10.68 -3.58
C ARG A 89 -4.58 -10.38 -4.38
N LEU A 90 -3.48 -10.10 -3.71
CA LEU A 90 -2.15 -9.90 -4.27
C LEU A 90 -1.19 -10.78 -3.46
N PRO A 91 -0.94 -12.04 -3.85
CA PRO A 91 -0.16 -12.98 -3.04
C PRO A 91 1.31 -12.58 -2.85
N ASP A 92 1.83 -11.67 -3.68
CA ASP A 92 3.21 -11.19 -3.64
C ASP A 92 3.33 -9.75 -3.09
N ILE A 93 2.25 -9.16 -2.56
CA ILE A 93 2.30 -7.81 -1.98
C ILE A 93 2.97 -7.86 -0.60
N GLU A 94 3.85 -6.90 -0.33
CA GLU A 94 4.47 -6.74 0.99
C GLU A 94 3.79 -5.59 1.76
N THR A 95 3.39 -5.85 3.00
CA THR A 95 2.77 -4.84 3.88
C THR A 95 3.75 -4.37 4.94
N THR A 96 3.97 -3.06 5.05
CA THR A 96 4.81 -2.47 6.11
C THR A 96 4.07 -1.31 6.79
N ALA A 97 4.50 -0.91 7.97
CA ALA A 97 3.93 0.26 8.65
C ALA A 97 4.75 1.51 8.38
N THR A 98 4.06 2.64 8.14
CA THR A 98 4.73 3.93 8.01
C THR A 98 5.47 4.25 9.33
N GLY A 99 6.79 4.42 9.26
CA GLY A 99 7.64 4.63 10.45
C GLY A 99 8.50 3.44 10.87
N GLY A 100 8.55 2.36 10.07
CA GLY A 100 9.60 1.32 10.17
C GLY A 100 9.27 0.13 11.06
N ALA A 101 7.98 -0.16 11.27
CA ALA A 101 7.57 -1.45 11.82
C ALA A 101 7.19 -2.36 10.65
N ASP A 102 8.04 -3.33 10.31
CA ASP A 102 7.73 -4.31 9.28
C ASP A 102 6.69 -5.30 9.82
N PHE A 103 5.59 -5.48 9.08
CA PHE A 103 4.58 -6.49 9.39
C PHE A 103 4.95 -7.75 8.61
N GLU A 104 5.79 -8.60 9.19
CA GLU A 104 5.97 -9.94 8.66
C GLU A 104 4.70 -10.78 8.93
N SER A 105 4.28 -11.48 7.89
CA SER A 105 3.13 -12.41 7.90
C SER A 105 3.48 -13.72 8.56
#